data_AF-A0A3S1AR41-F1
#
_entry.id   AF-A0A3S1AR41-F1
#
_cell.length_a   1.000
_cell.length_b   1.000
_cell.length_c   1.000
_cell.angle_alpha   90.00
_cell.angle_beta   90.00
_cell.angle_gamma   90.00
#
_symmetry.space_group_name_H-M   'P 1'
#
loop_
_entity.id
_entity.type
_entity.pdbx_description
1 polymer ?
#
loop_
_entity_poly.entity_id
_entity_poly.type
_entity_poly.pdbx_seq_one_letter_code
_entity_poly.pdbx_strand_id
1 'polypeptide(L)'
;MFAFDRDEKQTAKIAVSSGKKKLRAALDAANCHYIDIIWKESDGKGLDDLVMREGSGAFNSAYAIAIAKLEKQFNSTHLRSKPNKIPEADILAADIASHYLLKLLWNDEHKTWMVFSHKNDGIWAPVTDHFIETLIQTTLESRGIKGYGTDSYITNIRKFLSRKHIC
;
A
#
# COMPACT_ATOMS: atom_id res chain seq x y z
N MET A 1 11.13 4.74 -3.92
CA MET A 1 12.60 4.93 -3.96
C MET A 1 12.88 6.32 -4.49
N PHE A 2 13.88 7.02 -3.95
CA PHE A 2 14.29 8.31 -4.49
C PHE A 2 15.81 8.49 -4.37
N ALA A 3 16.37 9.34 -5.22
CA ALA A 3 17.76 9.77 -5.18
C ALA A 3 17.78 11.27 -5.49
N PHE A 4 18.60 12.03 -4.76
CA PHE A 4 18.83 13.45 -5.05
C PHE A 4 20.30 13.62 -5.37
N ASP A 5 20.60 14.55 -6.27
CA ASP A 5 21.98 14.94 -6.55
C ASP A 5 22.64 15.51 -5.30
N ARG A 6 23.91 15.17 -5.17
CA ARG A 6 24.77 15.61 -4.10
C ARG A 6 25.49 16.85 -4.58
N ASP A 7 25.11 18.03 -4.08
CA ASP A 7 25.84 19.25 -4.43
C ASP A 7 27.05 19.46 -3.50
N GLU A 8 28.08 20.14 -4.02
CA GLU A 8 29.28 20.52 -3.25
C GLU A 8 29.05 21.81 -2.46
N LYS A 9 28.23 22.73 -3.00
CA LYS A 9 27.94 24.01 -2.37
C LYS A 9 27.15 23.82 -1.07
N GLN A 10 27.62 24.45 0.00
CA GLN A 10 27.02 24.30 1.34
C GLN A 10 25.54 24.68 1.37
N THR A 11 25.14 25.71 0.63
CA THR A 11 23.73 26.15 0.50
C THR A 11 22.86 25.07 -0.15
N ALA A 12 23.37 24.42 -1.20
CA ALA A 12 22.67 23.34 -1.89
C ALA A 12 22.61 22.06 -1.04
N LYS A 13 23.65 21.73 -0.27
CA LYS A 13 23.61 20.63 0.72
C LYS A 13 22.51 20.81 1.75
N ILE A 14 22.37 22.02 2.29
CA ILE A 14 21.32 22.34 3.28
C ILE A 14 19.93 22.22 2.64
N ALA A 15 19.75 22.73 1.41
CA ALA A 15 18.49 22.66 0.68
C ALA A 15 18.09 21.21 0.38
N VAL A 16 19.00 20.39 -0.14
CA VAL A 16 18.76 18.96 -0.42
C VAL A 16 18.44 18.19 0.85
N SER A 17 19.18 18.42 1.94
CA SER A 17 18.92 17.78 3.23
C SER A 17 17.53 18.14 3.79
N SER A 18 17.16 19.42 3.70
CA SER A 18 15.83 19.90 4.09
C SER A 18 14.72 19.30 3.22
N GLY A 19 14.92 19.25 1.90
CA GLY A 19 14.00 18.62 0.95
C GLY A 19 13.79 17.13 1.22
N LYS A 20 14.89 16.39 1.42
CA LYS A 20 14.86 14.98 1.82
C LYS A 20 14.09 14.80 3.13
N LYS A 21 14.35 15.63 4.14
CA LYS A 21 13.65 15.54 5.44
C LYS A 21 12.14 15.76 5.29
N LYS A 22 11.72 16.74 4.50
CA LYS A 22 10.29 17.00 4.23
C LYS A 22 9.64 15.86 3.45
N LEU A 23 10.32 15.34 2.43
CA LEU A 23 9.82 14.21 1.65
C LEU A 23 9.66 12.96 2.50
N ARG A 24 10.66 12.65 3.35
CA ARG A 24 10.58 11.53 4.30
C ARG A 24 9.39 11.68 5.24
N ALA A 25 9.21 12.85 5.85
CA ALA A 25 8.07 13.11 6.72
C ALA A 25 6.71 12.94 6.01
N ALA A 26 6.60 13.36 4.74
CA ALA A 26 5.38 13.16 3.95
C ALA A 26 5.13 11.68 3.63
N LEU A 27 6.18 10.92 3.31
CA LEU A 27 6.10 9.48 3.04
C LEU A 27 5.78 8.69 4.31
N ASP A 28 6.36 9.07 5.45
CA ASP A 28 6.05 8.49 6.75
C ASP A 28 4.57 8.74 7.12
N ALA A 29 4.07 9.97 6.92
CA ALA A 29 2.67 10.32 7.17
C ALA A 29 1.69 9.56 6.26
N ALA A 30 2.10 9.25 5.03
CA ALA A 30 1.36 8.41 4.09
C ALA A 30 1.57 6.90 4.31
N ASN A 31 2.29 6.49 5.36
CA ASN A 31 2.63 5.11 5.66
C ASN A 31 3.28 4.36 4.47
N CYS A 32 4.12 5.06 3.71
CA CYS A 32 4.81 4.52 2.55
C CYS A 32 6.21 4.04 2.91
N HIS A 33 6.58 2.84 2.43
CA HIS A 33 7.97 2.41 2.47
C HIS A 33 8.80 3.15 1.43
N TYR A 34 9.98 3.62 1.83
CA TYR A 34 10.88 4.32 0.93
C TYR A 34 12.34 4.01 1.22
N ILE A 35 13.16 4.26 0.23
CA ILE A 35 14.60 4.23 0.36
C ILE A 35 15.20 5.43 -0.36
N ASP A 36 16.16 6.04 0.32
CA ASP A 36 17.00 7.11 -0.20
C ASP A 36 18.29 6.48 -0.70
N ILE A 37 18.56 6.59 -1.99
CA ILE A 37 19.84 6.21 -2.57
C ILE A 37 20.83 7.35 -2.29
N ILE A 38 21.87 7.02 -1.53
CA ILE A 38 22.94 7.95 -1.18
C ILE A 38 24.16 7.62 -2.02
N TRP A 39 24.56 8.57 -2.87
CA TRP A 39 25.78 8.51 -3.67
C TRP A 39 27.03 8.72 -2.80
N LYS A 40 28.05 7.88 -2.98
CA LYS A 40 29.36 8.13 -2.35
C LYS A 40 30.06 9.28 -3.09
N GLU A 41 31.07 9.89 -2.46
CA GLU A 41 31.92 10.89 -3.16
C GLU A 41 32.62 10.27 -4.36
N SER A 42 32.98 8.99 -4.22
CA SER A 42 33.53 8.20 -5.30
C SER A 42 32.54 8.00 -6.43
N ASP A 43 31.22 8.22 -6.29
CA ASP A 43 30.19 7.85 -7.28
C ASP A 43 29.81 9.02 -8.21
N GLY A 44 30.37 10.20 -7.95
CA GLY A 44 30.02 11.43 -8.66
C GLY A 44 28.93 12.24 -7.95
N LYS A 45 28.57 13.37 -8.55
CA LYS A 45 27.59 14.33 -8.02
C LYS A 45 26.16 13.78 -8.12
N GLY A 46 25.88 13.04 -9.18
CA GLY A 46 24.55 12.55 -9.50
C GLY A 46 24.54 11.20 -10.19
N LEU A 47 23.34 10.77 -10.56
CA LEU A 47 23.12 9.53 -11.30
C LEU A 47 23.77 9.57 -12.69
N ASP A 48 23.75 10.73 -13.32
CA ASP A 48 24.38 11.01 -14.61
C ASP A 48 25.89 10.79 -14.57
N ASP A 49 26.58 11.27 -13.54
CA ASP A 49 28.01 11.04 -13.34
C ASP A 49 28.34 9.55 -13.15
N LEU A 50 27.51 8.85 -12.37
CA LEU A 50 27.67 7.41 -12.14
C LEU A 50 27.55 6.63 -13.45
N VAL A 51 26.52 6.94 -14.25
CA VAL A 51 26.29 6.26 -15.54
C VAL A 51 27.37 6.62 -16.55
N MET A 52 27.84 7.86 -16.58
CA MET A 52 28.94 8.26 -17.47
C MET A 52 30.25 7.55 -17.15
N ARG A 53 30.54 7.29 -15.86
CA ARG A 53 31.83 6.70 -15.46
C ARG A 53 31.83 5.17 -15.44
N GLU A 54 30.79 4.56 -14.90
CA GLU A 54 30.74 3.10 -14.68
C GLU A 54 29.74 2.40 -15.61
N GLY A 55 29.05 3.15 -16.48
CA GLY A 55 28.03 2.64 -17.36
C GLY A 55 26.70 2.36 -16.64
N SER A 56 25.70 1.93 -17.41
CA SER A 56 24.37 1.61 -16.90
C SER A 56 24.34 0.44 -15.91
N GLY A 57 25.40 -0.39 -15.88
CA GLY A 57 25.54 -1.51 -14.93
C GLY A 57 25.66 -1.07 -13.47
N ALA A 58 26.27 0.08 -13.20
CA ALA A 58 26.40 0.61 -11.85
C ALA A 58 25.05 1.08 -11.30
N PHE A 59 24.22 1.71 -12.14
CA PHE A 59 22.84 2.04 -11.78
C PHE A 59 22.03 0.79 -11.46
N ASN A 60 22.09 -0.25 -12.31
CA ASN A 60 21.38 -1.50 -12.07
C ASN A 60 21.77 -2.14 -10.73
N SER A 61 23.05 -2.07 -10.37
CA SER A 61 23.55 -2.59 -9.09
C SER A 61 23.04 -1.77 -7.89
N ALA A 62 23.11 -0.43 -7.97
CA ALA A 62 22.58 0.45 -6.93
C ALA A 62 21.06 0.28 -6.75
N TYR A 63 20.34 0.15 -7.87
CA TYR A 63 18.91 -0.09 -7.91
C TYR A 63 18.56 -1.45 -7.29
N ALA A 64 19.25 -2.53 -7.66
CA ALA A 64 19.03 -3.87 -7.11
C ALA A 64 19.26 -3.91 -5.59
N ILE A 65 20.32 -3.26 -5.10
CA ILE A 65 20.58 -3.14 -3.65
C ILE A 65 19.46 -2.35 -2.96
N ALA A 66 18.97 -1.29 -3.59
CA ALA A 66 17.93 -0.45 -3.03
C ALA A 66 16.57 -1.17 -3.00
N ILE A 67 16.25 -1.98 -4.01
CA ILE A 67 15.09 -2.89 -4.02
C ILE A 67 15.21 -3.95 -2.92
N ALA A 68 16.34 -4.65 -2.81
CA ALA A 68 16.53 -5.67 -1.78
C ALA A 68 16.37 -5.11 -0.35
N LYS A 69 16.81 -3.86 -0.12
CA LYS A 69 16.60 -3.16 1.16
C LYS A 69 15.13 -2.77 1.38
N LEU A 70 14.42 -2.31 0.35
CA LEU A 70 12.99 -2.04 0.43
C LEU A 70 12.19 -3.32 0.73
N GLU A 71 12.49 -4.42 0.05
CA GLU A 71 11.87 -5.73 0.30
C GLU A 71 12.16 -6.19 1.74
N LYS A 72 13.37 -5.99 2.24
CA LYS A 72 13.70 -6.28 3.64
C LYS A 72 12.92 -5.42 4.61
N GLN A 73 12.74 -4.12 4.33
CA GLN A 73 11.89 -3.24 5.15
C GLN A 73 10.45 -3.73 5.15
N PHE A 74 9.89 -4.01 3.97
CA PHE A 74 8.55 -4.56 3.81
C PHE A 74 8.35 -5.85 4.63
N ASN A 75 9.24 -6.84 4.46
CA ASN A 75 9.20 -8.11 5.18
C ASN A 75 9.43 -7.95 6.69
N SER A 76 10.33 -7.04 7.10
CA SER A 76 10.58 -6.79 8.53
C SER A 76 9.41 -6.10 9.22
N THR A 77 8.64 -5.29 8.50
CA THR A 77 7.40 -4.67 9.01
C THR A 77 6.32 -5.73 9.18
N HIS A 78 6.28 -6.69 8.25
CA HIS A 78 5.40 -7.87 8.33
C HIS A 78 5.72 -8.82 9.49
N LEU A 79 7.00 -8.86 9.93
CA LEU A 79 7.49 -9.71 11.03
C LEU A 79 7.57 -8.99 12.39
N ARG A 80 7.52 -7.64 12.42
CA ARG A 80 7.58 -6.81 13.63
C ARG A 80 6.23 -6.23 14.04
N SER A 81 5.14 -6.62 13.41
CA SER A 81 3.82 -6.40 14.00
C SER A 81 3.73 -7.22 15.30
N LYS A 82 4.00 -6.56 16.43
CA LYS A 82 3.24 -6.86 17.66
C LYS A 82 1.79 -7.02 17.23
N PRO A 83 1.02 -8.00 17.76
CA PRO A 83 -0.32 -8.27 17.28
C PRO A 83 -1.09 -6.95 17.29
N ASN A 84 -1.24 -6.34 16.11
CA ASN A 84 -2.06 -5.16 15.96
C ASN A 84 -3.41 -5.65 16.43
N LYS A 85 -3.97 -4.98 17.44
CA LYS A 85 -5.33 -5.22 17.88
C LYS A 85 -6.15 -5.38 16.61
N ILE A 86 -6.80 -6.53 16.45
CA ILE A 86 -7.58 -6.83 15.26
C ILE A 86 -8.56 -5.66 15.12
N PRO A 87 -8.57 -4.98 13.96
CA PRO A 87 -9.41 -3.79 13.79
C PRO A 87 -10.86 -4.12 14.16
N GLU A 88 -11.59 -3.13 14.63
CA GLU A 88 -13.02 -3.34 14.84
C GLU A 88 -13.71 -3.55 13.49
N ALA A 89 -14.69 -4.45 13.45
CA ALA A 89 -15.33 -4.90 12.22
C ALA A 89 -16.01 -3.76 11.45
N ASP A 90 -16.49 -2.74 12.15
CA ASP A 90 -17.13 -1.54 11.60
C ASP A 90 -16.11 -0.58 10.95
N ILE A 91 -14.95 -0.38 11.58
CA ILE A 91 -13.84 0.41 11.05
C ILE A 91 -13.34 -0.24 9.77
N LEU A 92 -13.10 -1.55 9.80
CA LEU A 92 -12.63 -2.27 8.63
C LEU A 92 -13.68 -2.31 7.51
N ALA A 93 -14.97 -2.46 7.85
CA ALA A 93 -16.05 -2.36 6.88
C ALA A 93 -16.12 -0.97 6.23
N ALA A 94 -15.90 0.11 6.98
CA ALA A 94 -15.87 1.47 6.44
C ALA A 94 -14.71 1.66 5.44
N ASP A 95 -13.54 1.11 5.78
CA ASP A 95 -12.38 1.18 4.93
C ASP A 95 -12.56 0.36 3.63
N ILE A 96 -13.03 -0.88 3.74
CA ILE A 96 -13.37 -1.72 2.57
C ILE A 96 -14.41 -0.99 1.72
N ALA A 97 -15.45 -0.42 2.34
CA ALA A 97 -16.49 0.30 1.61
C ALA A 97 -15.93 1.43 0.74
N SER A 98 -14.94 2.16 1.26
CA SER A 98 -14.30 3.27 0.57
C SER A 98 -13.51 2.81 -0.67
N HIS A 99 -12.87 1.64 -0.58
CA HIS A 99 -12.13 1.05 -1.71
C HIS A 99 -13.04 0.52 -2.82
N TYR A 100 -14.27 0.15 -2.49
CA TYR A 100 -15.24 -0.47 -3.42
C TYR A 100 -16.47 0.42 -3.71
N LEU A 101 -16.42 1.71 -3.37
CA LEU A 101 -17.54 2.66 -3.42
C LEU A 101 -18.32 2.67 -4.76
N LEU A 102 -17.63 2.43 -5.88
CA LEU A 102 -18.22 2.44 -7.23
C LEU A 102 -18.36 1.04 -7.85
N LYS A 103 -18.00 0.00 -7.12
CA LYS A 103 -17.92 -1.39 -7.63
C LYS A 103 -18.78 -2.37 -6.85
N LEU A 104 -19.20 -2.01 -5.64
CA LEU A 104 -20.00 -2.88 -4.78
C LEU A 104 -21.22 -2.11 -4.27
N LEU A 105 -22.38 -2.76 -4.33
CA LEU A 105 -23.65 -2.23 -3.89
C LEU A 105 -24.45 -3.30 -3.14
N TRP A 106 -25.18 -2.92 -2.11
CA TRP A 106 -26.19 -3.77 -1.48
C TRP A 106 -27.57 -3.35 -1.98
N ASN A 107 -28.28 -4.28 -2.63
CA ASN A 107 -29.66 -4.07 -3.05
C ASN A 107 -30.60 -4.55 -1.94
N ASP A 108 -31.29 -3.61 -1.28
CA ASP A 108 -32.16 -3.95 -0.15
C ASP A 108 -33.46 -4.63 -0.58
N GLU A 109 -34.01 -4.30 -1.75
CA GLU A 109 -35.24 -4.90 -2.29
C GLU A 109 -35.07 -6.39 -2.53
N HIS A 110 -33.94 -6.79 -3.09
CA HIS A 110 -33.62 -8.17 -3.42
C HIS A 110 -32.73 -8.86 -2.37
N LYS A 111 -32.37 -8.15 -1.29
CA LYS A 111 -31.46 -8.63 -0.21
C LYS A 111 -30.21 -9.31 -0.77
N THR A 112 -29.62 -8.71 -1.80
CA THR A 112 -28.54 -9.32 -2.59
C THR A 112 -27.43 -8.31 -2.87
N TRP A 113 -26.19 -8.79 -2.86
CA TRP A 113 -25.03 -7.99 -3.26
C TRP A 113 -24.94 -7.85 -4.77
N MET A 114 -24.56 -6.68 -5.23
CA MET A 114 -24.33 -6.38 -6.64
C MET A 114 -22.90 -5.90 -6.83
N VAL A 115 -22.20 -6.44 -7.83
CA VAL A 115 -20.85 -6.03 -8.21
C VAL A 115 -20.86 -5.50 -9.63
N PHE A 116 -20.27 -4.32 -9.82
CA PHE A 116 -20.15 -3.68 -11.13
C PHE A 116 -19.05 -4.34 -11.96
N SER A 117 -19.32 -4.60 -13.24
CA SER A 117 -18.37 -5.19 -14.20
C SER A 117 -17.79 -6.55 -13.79
N HIS A 118 -18.52 -7.37 -13.02
CA HIS A 118 -17.98 -8.68 -12.57
C HIS A 118 -17.93 -9.74 -13.68
N LYS A 119 -19.04 -9.92 -14.42
CA LYS A 119 -19.14 -10.89 -15.53
C LYS A 119 -19.18 -10.22 -16.90
N ASN A 120 -19.85 -9.08 -16.99
CA ASN A 120 -20.01 -8.29 -18.20
C ASN A 120 -19.64 -6.85 -17.86
N ASP A 121 -18.77 -6.26 -18.66
CA ASP A 121 -18.32 -4.89 -18.41
C ASP A 121 -19.50 -3.90 -18.52
N GLY A 122 -19.58 -2.96 -17.58
CA GLY A 122 -20.63 -1.95 -17.51
C GLY A 122 -21.95 -2.42 -16.88
N ILE A 123 -22.05 -3.66 -16.41
CA ILE A 123 -23.31 -4.21 -15.85
C ILE A 123 -23.11 -4.60 -14.39
N TRP A 124 -24.10 -4.24 -13.56
CA TRP A 124 -24.20 -4.77 -12.20
C TRP A 124 -24.70 -6.21 -12.22
N ALA A 125 -23.93 -7.12 -11.63
CA ALA A 125 -24.28 -8.52 -11.52
C ALA A 125 -24.52 -8.92 -10.06
N PRO A 126 -25.55 -9.72 -9.75
CA PRO A 126 -25.77 -10.22 -8.41
C PRO A 126 -24.67 -11.22 -8.02
N VAL A 127 -24.23 -11.16 -6.77
CA VAL A 127 -23.26 -12.07 -6.17
C VAL A 127 -23.77 -12.61 -4.84
N THR A 128 -23.21 -13.75 -4.42
CA THR A 128 -23.60 -14.41 -3.18
C THR A 128 -22.91 -13.80 -1.96
N ASP A 129 -23.49 -14.01 -0.78
CA ASP A 129 -22.84 -13.63 0.49
C ASP A 129 -21.45 -14.27 0.63
N HIS A 130 -21.31 -15.54 0.20
CA HIS A 130 -20.03 -16.24 0.21
C HIS A 130 -18.95 -15.55 -0.64
N PHE A 131 -19.33 -14.97 -1.78
CA PHE A 131 -18.40 -14.20 -2.61
C PHE A 131 -17.87 -12.98 -1.85
N ILE A 132 -18.74 -12.27 -1.13
CA ILE A 132 -18.36 -11.11 -0.32
C ILE A 132 -17.50 -11.52 0.88
N GLU A 133 -17.82 -12.64 1.54
CA GLU A 133 -17.02 -13.17 2.63
C GLU A 133 -15.60 -13.57 2.14
N THR A 134 -15.51 -14.18 0.97
CA THR A 134 -14.22 -14.50 0.33
C THR A 134 -13.43 -13.24 -0.03
N LEU A 135 -14.12 -12.19 -0.52
CA LEU A 135 -13.48 -10.90 -0.81
C LEU A 135 -12.95 -10.23 0.46
N ILE A 136 -13.72 -10.24 1.55
CA ILE A 136 -13.29 -9.75 2.86
C ILE A 136 -12.09 -10.56 3.36
N GLN A 137 -12.13 -11.88 3.26
CA GLN A 137 -11.04 -12.76 3.69
C GLN A 137 -9.75 -12.50 2.90
N THR A 138 -9.84 -12.41 1.57
CA THR A 138 -8.69 -12.08 0.71
C THR A 138 -8.11 -10.71 1.07
N THR A 139 -8.97 -9.74 1.40
CA THR A 139 -8.56 -8.41 1.85
C THR A 139 -7.85 -8.47 3.22
N LEU A 140 -8.33 -9.28 4.16
CA LEU A 140 -7.68 -9.50 5.45
C LEU A 140 -6.30 -10.15 5.30
N GLU A 141 -6.21 -11.18 4.46
CA GLU A 141 -4.98 -11.93 4.19
C GLU A 141 -3.91 -11.05 3.53
N SER A 142 -4.29 -10.29 2.49
CA SER A 142 -3.38 -9.35 1.81
C SER A 142 -2.85 -8.25 2.73
N ARG A 143 -3.62 -7.89 3.77
CA ARG A 143 -3.23 -6.90 4.79
C ARG A 143 -2.47 -7.52 5.97
N GLY A 144 -2.23 -8.83 5.95
CA GLY A 144 -1.55 -9.54 7.03
C GLY A 144 -2.37 -9.63 8.33
N ILE A 145 -3.68 -9.36 8.29
CA ILE A 145 -4.55 -9.44 9.46
C ILE A 145 -4.91 -10.91 9.67
N LYS A 146 -4.37 -11.50 10.74
CA LYS A 146 -4.56 -12.91 11.10
C LYS A 146 -4.96 -13.02 12.58
N GLY A 147 -5.58 -14.14 12.96
CA GLY A 147 -5.89 -14.45 14.35
C GLY A 147 -7.23 -13.91 14.87
N TYR A 148 -8.17 -13.55 13.99
CA TYR A 148 -9.54 -13.12 14.35
C TYR A 148 -10.44 -14.24 14.87
N GLY A 149 -9.92 -15.47 14.91
CA GLY A 149 -10.47 -16.59 15.66
C GLY A 149 -11.65 -17.29 15.00
N THR A 150 -12.71 -16.54 14.66
CA THR A 150 -13.97 -17.11 14.17
C THR A 150 -14.52 -16.40 12.94
N ASP A 151 -15.30 -17.13 12.14
CA ASP A 151 -16.07 -16.61 11.00
C ASP A 151 -17.00 -15.45 11.38
N SER A 152 -17.40 -15.37 12.66
CA SER A 152 -18.27 -14.30 13.16
C SER A 152 -17.70 -12.90 12.89
N TYR A 153 -16.37 -12.76 12.88
CA TYR A 153 -15.71 -11.50 12.56
C TYR A 153 -15.96 -11.08 11.11
N ILE A 154 -15.81 -12.02 10.17
CA ILE A 154 -16.08 -11.80 8.73
C ILE A 154 -17.57 -11.52 8.51
N THR A 155 -18.45 -12.29 9.14
CA THR A 155 -19.90 -12.07 9.07
C THR A 155 -20.28 -10.68 9.59
N ASN A 156 -19.67 -10.21 10.67
CA ASN A 156 -19.91 -8.88 11.21
C ASN A 156 -19.46 -7.79 10.25
N ILE A 157 -18.28 -7.92 9.63
CA ILE A 157 -17.79 -6.99 8.59
C ILE A 157 -18.79 -6.91 7.44
N ARG A 158 -19.27 -8.06 6.94
CA ARG A 158 -20.29 -8.10 5.86
C ARG A 158 -21.57 -7.38 6.26
N LYS A 159 -22.07 -7.58 7.49
CA LYS A 159 -23.26 -6.87 8.00
C LYS A 159 -23.05 -5.36 8.12
N PHE A 160 -21.86 -4.91 8.50
CA PHE A 160 -21.55 -3.48 8.51
C PHE A 160 -21.40 -2.90 7.09
N LEU A 161 -20.82 -3.68 6.17
CA LEU A 161 -20.71 -3.30 4.76
C LEU A 161 -22.09 -3.10 4.11
N SER A 162 -23.05 -4.01 4.35
CA SER A 162 -24.38 -3.89 3.72
C SER A 162 -25.11 -2.63 4.16
N ARG A 163 -24.88 -2.18 5.41
CA ARG A 163 -25.44 -0.93 5.94
C ARG A 163 -24.80 0.33 5.34
N LYS A 164 -23.58 0.24 4.82
CA LYS A 164 -22.84 1.38 4.25
C LYS A 164 -23.04 1.53 2.73
N HIS A 165 -23.44 0.46 2.05
CA HIS A 165 -23.65 0.42 0.59
C HIS A 165 -25.12 0.31 0.18
N ILE A 166 -26.02 0.87 0.98
CA ILE A 166 -27.46 0.86 0.67
C ILE A 166 -27.73 1.78 -0.53
N CYS A 167 -28.35 1.24 -1.57
CA CYS A 167 -29.15 1.98 -2.55
C CYS A 167 -30.62 1.79 -2.22
#